data_AF-A0A1B0GXF8-F1
#
_entry.id   AF-A0A1B0GXF8-F1
#
_cell.length_a   1.000
_cell.length_b   1.000
_cell.length_c   1.000
_cell.angle_alpha   90.00
_cell.angle_beta   90.00
_cell.angle_gamma   90.00
#
_symmetry.space_group_name_H-M   'P 1'
#
loop_
_entity.id
_entity.type
_entity.pdbx_description
1 polymer ?
#
loop_
_entity_poly.entity_id
_entity_poly.type
_entity_poly.pdbx_seq_one_letter_code
_entity_poly.pdbx_strand_id
1 'polypeptide(L)' 'MANDIDELIGIPFPNHSSEVLCSLNEQRHDGLLCDVLLVVQEQEYRTHRSVLAACSKYFKKLFTAG' A
#
# COMPACT_ATOMS: atom_id res chain seq x y z
N MET A 1 29.12 2.20 25.74
CA MET A 1 28.06 1.26 25.32
C MET A 1 28.14 1.23 23.82
N ALA A 2 28.80 0.21 23.27
CA ALA A 2 28.91 0.04 21.83
C ALA A 2 27.50 -0.19 21.28
N ASN A 3 27.18 0.44 20.15
CA ASN A 3 25.88 0.36 19.53
C ASN A 3 25.58 -1.10 19.12
N ASP A 4 24.73 -1.80 19.88
CA ASP A 4 24.23 -3.17 19.61
C ASP A 4 23.48 -3.32 18.25
N ILE A 5 23.41 -2.26 17.45
CA ILE A 5 22.79 -2.25 16.12
C ILE A 5 23.75 -2.64 14.98
N ASP A 6 25.07 -2.66 15.23
CA ASP A 6 26.08 -3.01 14.20
C ASP A 6 26.21 -4.54 13.95
N GLU A 7 25.51 -5.38 14.72
CA GLU A 7 25.60 -6.86 14.61
C GLU A 7 24.40 -7.51 13.90
N LEU A 8 23.43 -6.71 13.43
CA LEU A 8 22.25 -7.20 12.71
C LEU A 8 22.60 -7.46 11.23
N ILE A 9 22.57 -8.73 10.82
CA ILE A 9 22.69 -9.11 9.40
C ILE A 9 21.38 -8.74 8.67
N GLY A 10 21.44 -7.74 7.78
CA GLY A 10 20.34 -7.38 6.89
C GLY A 10 20.26 -8.32 5.69
N ILE A 11 19.29 -9.24 5.67
CA ILE A 11 19.06 -10.13 4.53
C ILE A 11 18.16 -9.41 3.50
N PRO A 12 18.63 -9.13 2.28
CA PRO A 12 17.81 -8.48 1.26
C PRO A 12 16.84 -9.48 0.61
N PHE A 13 15.60 -9.03 0.36
CA PHE A 13 14.60 -9.76 -0.41
C PHE A 13 14.25 -8.98 -1.68
N PRO A 14 15.00 -9.18 -2.78
CA PRO A 14 14.94 -8.30 -3.96
C PRO A 14 13.57 -8.25 -4.64
N ASN A 15 12.76 -9.31 -4.52
CA ASN A 15 11.45 -9.41 -5.17
C ASN A 15 10.27 -9.09 -4.24
N HIS A 16 10.52 -8.87 -2.94
CA HIS A 16 9.46 -8.76 -1.94
C HIS A 16 8.45 -7.65 -2.26
N SER A 17 8.93 -6.49 -2.72
CA SER A 17 8.03 -5.39 -3.09
C SER A 17 7.12 -5.74 -4.27
N SER A 18 7.62 -6.49 -5.25
CA SER A 18 6.82 -6.92 -6.41
C SER A 18 5.78 -7.96 -5.99
N GLU A 19 6.15 -8.90 -5.14
CA GLU A 19 5.23 -9.92 -4.62
C GLU A 19 4.11 -9.29 -3.80
N VAL A 20 4.44 -8.36 -2.89
CA VAL A 20 3.46 -7.60 -2.10
C VAL A 20 2.51 -6.81 -3.01
N LEU A 21 3.03 -6.12 -4.02
CA LEU A 21 2.18 -5.37 -4.97
C LEU A 21 1.29 -6.30 -5.81
N CYS A 22 1.76 -7.50 -6.17
CA CYS A 22 0.94 -8.50 -6.86
C CYS A 22 -0.23 -8.94 -5.98
N SER A 23 0.03 -9.31 -4.72
CA SER A 23 -1.01 -9.73 -3.79
C SER A 23 -2.01 -8.61 -3.47
N LEU A 24 -1.56 -7.36 -3.33
CA LEU A 24 -2.47 -6.21 -3.15
C LEU A 24 -3.36 -5.99 -4.39
N ASN A 25 -2.83 -6.24 -5.58
CA ASN A 25 -3.58 -6.14 -6.81
C ASN A 25 -4.63 -7.27 -6.95
N GLU A 26 -4.31 -8.49 -6.54
CA GLU A 26 -5.26 -9.60 -6.45
C GLU A 26 -6.40 -9.27 -5.48
N GLN A 27 -6.06 -8.81 -4.26
CA GLN A 27 -7.05 -8.35 -3.29
C GLN A 27 -7.98 -7.26 -3.86
N ARG A 28 -7.44 -6.32 -4.65
CA ARG A 28 -8.24 -5.28 -5.31
C ARG A 28 -9.24 -5.87 -6.32
N HIS A 29 -8.84 -6.85 -7.12
CA HIS A 29 -9.73 -7.52 -8.07
C HIS A 29 -10.82 -8.34 -7.37
N ASP A 30 -10.46 -9.02 -6.28
CA ASP A 30 -11.39 -9.85 -5.49
C ASP A 30 -12.26 -9.02 -4.51
N GLY A 31 -12.01 -7.71 -4.41
CA GLY A 31 -12.69 -6.83 -3.47
C GLY A 31 -12.35 -7.09 -2.00
N LEU A 32 -11.26 -7.78 -1.72
CA LEU A 32 -10.79 -8.11 -0.38
C LEU A 32 -10.03 -6.93 0.24
N LEU A 33 -10.31 -6.68 1.52
CA LEU A 33 -9.68 -5.62 2.33
C LEU A 33 -9.77 -4.21 1.71
N CYS A 34 -10.62 -4.01 0.70
CA CYS A 34 -10.85 -2.71 0.09
C CYS A 34 -11.67 -1.84 1.05
N ASP A 35 -11.07 -0.74 1.50
CA ASP A 35 -11.59 0.17 2.53
C ASP A 35 -12.05 1.52 1.94
N VAL A 36 -12.04 1.65 0.61
CA VAL A 36 -12.58 2.81 -0.11
C VAL A 36 -13.21 2.41 -1.45
N LEU A 37 -14.29 3.12 -1.81
CA LEU A 37 -14.96 3.06 -3.09
C LEU A 37 -14.81 4.41 -3.80
N LEU A 38 -14.16 4.44 -4.96
CA LEU A 38 -14.10 5.62 -5.81
C LEU A 38 -15.24 5.57 -6.83
N VAL A 39 -15.95 6.68 -6.99
CA VAL A 39 -17.01 6.82 -7.99
C VAL A 39 -16.58 7.88 -9.00
N VAL A 40 -16.48 7.50 -10.27
CA VAL A 40 -16.09 8.39 -11.37
C VAL A 40 -17.09 8.23 -12.50
N GLN A 41 -17.86 9.28 -12.79
CA GLN A 41 -18.85 9.28 -13.89
C GLN A 41 -19.72 8.01 -13.89
N GLU A 42 -20.30 7.69 -12.72
CA GLU A 42 -21.16 6.51 -12.47
C GLU A 42 -20.44 5.15 -12.38
N GLN A 43 -19.14 5.07 -12.65
CA GLN A 43 -18.37 3.85 -12.46
C GLN A 43 -17.78 3.76 -11.05
N GLU A 44 -17.95 2.60 -10.43
CA GLU A 44 -17.43 2.28 -9.10
C GLU A 44 -16.11 1.50 -9.18
N TYR A 45 -15.16 1.87 -8.32
CA TYR A 45 -13.86 1.20 -8.14
C TYR A 45 -13.54 0.98 -6.66
N ARG A 46 -13.55 -0.28 -6.22
CA ARG A 46 -13.09 -0.67 -4.88
C ARG A 46 -11.57 -0.75 -4.86
N THR A 47 -10.94 -0.18 -3.83
CA THR A 47 -9.48 -0.17 -3.68
C THR A 47 -9.06 0.10 -2.23
N HIS A 48 -7.76 0.25 -2.01
CA HIS A 48 -7.13 0.43 -0.71
C HIS A 48 -6.65 1.88 -0.53
N ARG A 49 -7.08 2.54 0.55
CA ARG A 49 -6.66 3.92 0.88
C ARG A 49 -5.15 4.03 1.03
N SER A 50 -4.52 3.03 1.65
CA SER A 50 -3.07 2.97 1.87
C SER A 50 -2.28 2.97 0.55
N VAL A 51 -2.71 2.17 -0.43
CA VAL A 51 -2.08 2.09 -1.75
C VAL A 51 -2.27 3.41 -2.51
N LEU A 52 -3.49 3.97 -2.52
CA LEU A 52 -3.75 5.28 -3.12
C LEU A 52 -2.89 6.40 -2.50
N ALA A 53 -2.77 6.42 -1.17
CA ALA A 53 -1.95 7.39 -0.45
C ALA A 53 -0.44 7.23 -0.71
N ALA A 54 0.03 5.99 -0.89
CA ALA A 54 1.43 5.73 -1.25
C ALA A 54 1.77 6.26 -2.65
N CYS A 55 0.83 6.16 -3.59
CA CYS A 55 1.05 6.46 -5.01
C CYS A 55 0.60 7.87 -5.45
N SER A 56 -0.21 8.58 -4.65
CA SER A 56 -0.77 9.89 -5.02
C SER A 56 -0.72 10.88 -3.87
N LYS A 57 -0.07 12.03 -4.08
CA LYS A 57 -0.04 13.14 -3.11
C LYS A 57 -1.44 13.67 -2.79
N TYR A 58 -2.36 13.63 -3.75
CA TYR A 58 -3.75 14.06 -3.55
C TYR A 58 -4.45 13.13 -2.55
N PHE A 59 -4.45 11.82 -2.83
CA PHE A 59 -5.08 10.84 -1.95
C PHE A 59 -4.38 10.73 -0.60
N LYS A 60 -3.05 10.90 -0.56
CA LYS A 60 -2.30 10.98 0.70
C LYS A 60 -2.86 12.09 1.58
N LYS A 61 -2.92 13.32 1.07
CA LYS A 61 -3.48 14.46 1.81
C LYS A 61 -4.93 14.19 2.19
N LEU A 62 -5.76 13.73 1.26
CA LEU A 62 -7.18 13.46 1.50
C LEU A 62 -7.41 12.45 2.64
N PHE A 63 -6.60 11.40 2.72
CA PHE A 63 -6.79 10.33 3.69
C PHE A 63 -6.07 10.53 5.02
N THR A 64 -5.11 11.46 5.11
CA THR A 64 -4.38 11.76 6.35
C THR A 64 -4.70 13.13 6.94
N ALA A 65 -5.56 13.94 6.30
CA ALA A 65 -5.95 15.26 6.80
C ALA A 65 -6.99 15.22 7.93
N GLY A 66 -6.84 14.27 8.86
CA GLY A 66 -7.59 14.21 10.12
C GLY A 66 -7.13 15.25 11.12
#